data_AF-A0AAJ5NL21-F1
#
_entry.id   AF-A0AAJ5NL21-F1
#
_cell.length_a   1.000
_cell.length_b   1.000
_cell.length_c   1.000
_cell.angle_alpha   90.00
_cell.angle_beta   90.00
_cell.angle_gamma   90.00
#
_symmetry.space_group_name_H-M   'P 1'
#
loop_
_entity.id
_entity.type
_entity.pdbx_description
1 polymer ?
#
loop_
_entity_poly.entity_id
_entity_poly.type
_entity_poly.pdbx_seq_one_letter_code
_entity_poly.pdbx_strand_id
1 'polypeptide(L)' 'MKHIEKEKVRLILIEFSKLAGIERREFLGAMNEFLFSSPQRRRHIVETWEQQDSPASSTHDSLGPQSAAQRA' A
#
# COMPACT_ATOMS: atom_id res chain seq x y z
N MET A 1 18.29 14.41 -17.43
CA MET A 1 17.87 13.45 -16.39
C MET A 1 18.80 13.62 -15.20
N LYS A 2 18.24 14.05 -14.07
CA LYS A 2 19.00 14.38 -12.86
C LYS A 2 19.57 13.08 -12.27
N HIS A 3 20.79 13.09 -11.74
CA HIS A 3 21.44 11.88 -11.19
C HIS A 3 20.57 11.12 -10.18
N ILE A 4 19.77 11.84 -9.40
CA ILE A 4 18.82 11.31 -8.41
C ILE A 4 17.72 10.43 -9.04
N GLU A 5 17.25 10.79 -10.24
CA GLU A 5 16.25 9.99 -10.97
C GLU A 5 16.82 8.63 -11.37
N LYS A 6 18.12 8.59 -11.74
CA LYS A 6 18.81 7.34 -12.08
C LYS A 6 19.04 6.44 -10.87
N GLU A 7 19.24 7.02 -9.69
CA GLU A 7 19.44 6.26 -8.46
C GLU A 7 18.14 5.58 -8.00
N LYS A 8 17.02 6.31 -7.95
CA LYS A 8 15.73 5.74 -7.58
C LYS A 8 15.31 4.61 -8.52
N VAL A 9 15.47 4.81 -9.83
CA VAL A 9 15.19 3.76 -10.82
C VAL A 9 16.08 2.53 -10.60
N ARG A 10 17.37 2.73 -10.33
CA ARG A 10 18.28 1.62 -10.05
C ARG A 10 17.86 0.82 -8.82
N LEU A 11 17.49 1.50 -7.73
CA LEU A 11 17.05 0.84 -6.50
C LEU A 11 15.79 0.00 -6.73
N ILE A 12 14.81 0.53 -7.46
CA ILE A 12 13.58 -0.22 -7.81
C ILE A 12 13.92 -1.49 -8.60
N LEU A 13 14.85 -1.41 -9.56
CA LEU A 13 15.25 -2.57 -10.35
C LEU A 13 16.00 -3.63 -9.52
N ILE A 14 16.81 -3.21 -8.55
CA ILE A 14 17.48 -4.11 -7.62
C ILE A 14 16.44 -4.83 -6.74
N GLU A 15 15.50 -4.11 -6.14
CA GLU A 15 14.46 -4.73 -5.31
C GLU A 15 13.57 -5.67 -6.13
N PHE A 16 13.17 -5.28 -7.34
CA PHE A 16 12.44 -6.16 -8.26
C PHE A 16 13.17 -7.48 -8.53
N SER A 17 14.50 -7.45 -8.68
CA SER A 17 15.30 -8.66 -8.94
C SER A 17 15.30 -9.65 -7.77
N LYS A 18 15.06 -9.16 -6.55
CA LYS A 18 15.01 -9.97 -5.32
C LYS A 18 13.66 -10.66 -5.11
N LEU A 19 12.60 -10.21 -5.80
CA LEU A 19 11.26 -10.79 -5.68
C LEU A 19 11.22 -12.26 -6.14
N ALA A 20 10.42 -13.06 -5.44
CA ALA A 20 10.13 -14.45 -5.80
C ALA A 20 9.28 -14.52 -7.09
N GLY A 21 9.18 -15.72 -7.68
CA GLY A 21 8.50 -15.89 -8.97
C GLY A 21 7.03 -15.45 -9.00
N ILE A 22 6.30 -15.59 -7.89
CA ILE A 22 4.90 -15.14 -7.75
C ILE A 22 4.85 -13.61 -7.66
N GLU A 23 5.55 -13.04 -6.69
CA GLU A 23 5.63 -11.59 -6.44
C GLU A 23 6.11 -10.82 -7.68
N ARG A 24 7.06 -11.40 -8.44
CA ARG A 24 7.54 -10.82 -9.70
C ARG A 24 6.42 -10.73 -10.75
N ARG A 25 5.57 -11.74 -10.86
CA ARG A 25 4.42 -11.71 -11.79
C ARG A 25 3.38 -10.69 -11.36
N GLU A 26 3.10 -10.62 -10.06
CA GLU A 26 2.18 -9.62 -9.50
C GLU A 26 2.69 -8.20 -9.74
N PHE A 27 3.97 -7.94 -9.48
CA PHE A 27 4.61 -6.66 -9.77
C PHE A 27 4.47 -6.27 -11.25
N LEU A 28 4.79 -7.19 -12.17
CA LEU A 28 4.65 -6.93 -13.62
C LEU A 28 3.19 -6.68 -14.01
N GLY A 29 2.24 -7.39 -13.41
CA GLY A 29 0.81 -7.18 -13.60
C GLY A 29 0.38 -5.77 -13.18
N ALA A 30 0.72 -5.37 -11.96
CA ALA A 30 0.41 -4.04 -11.43
C ALA A 30 1.08 -2.91 -12.23
N MET A 31 2.34 -3.12 -12.64
CA MET A 31 3.07 -2.16 -13.48
C MET A 31 2.42 -2.00 -14.86
N ASN A 32 2.02 -3.10 -15.49
CA ASN A 32 1.31 -3.06 -16.76
C ASN A 32 -0.03 -2.32 -16.61
N GLU A 33 -0.83 -2.65 -15.60
CA GLU A 33 -2.10 -1.94 -15.36
C GLU A 33 -1.87 -0.44 -15.18
N PHE A 34 -0.84 -0.04 -14.41
CA PHE A 34 -0.52 1.36 -14.20
C PHE A 34 -0.08 2.07 -15.49
N LEU A 35 0.81 1.47 -16.28
CA LEU A 35 1.36 2.10 -17.48
C LEU A 35 0.32 2.26 -18.59
N PHE A 36 -0.58 1.30 -18.76
CA PHE A 36 -1.62 1.33 -19.79
C PHE A 36 -2.94 1.99 -19.33
N SER A 37 -3.04 2.36 -18.06
CA SER A 37 -4.21 3.08 -17.53
C SER A 37 -4.30 4.53 -17.99
N SER A 38 -5.52 5.03 -18.13
CA SER A 38 -5.78 6.45 -18.37
C SER A 38 -5.26 7.32 -17.20
N PRO A 39 -5.00 8.63 -17.41
CA PRO A 39 -4.51 9.52 -16.34
C PRO A 39 -5.43 9.59 -15.11
N GLN A 40 -6.74 9.44 -15.30
CA GLN A 40 -7.71 9.39 -14.20
C GLN A 40 -7.58 8.07 -13.43
N ARG A 41 -7.49 6.96 -14.15
CA ARG A 41 -7.36 5.64 -13.53
C ARG A 41 -6.03 5.48 -12.80
N ARG A 42 -4.93 6.03 -13.31
CA ARG A 42 -3.65 6.07 -12.59
C ARG A 42 -3.74 6.78 -11.24
N ARG A 43 -4.50 7.88 -11.15
CA ARG A 43 -4.71 8.59 -9.88
C ARG A 43 -5.43 7.70 -8.88
N HIS A 44 -6.51 7.04 -9.29
CA HIS A 44 -7.22 6.11 -8.42
C HIS A 44 -6.36 4.92 -7.99
N ILE A 45 -5.52 4.38 -8.89
CA ILE A 45 -4.59 3.30 -8.56
C ILE A 45 -3.62 3.74 -7.44
N VAL A 46 -3.01 4.92 -7.58
CA VAL A 46 -2.09 5.46 -6.57
C VAL A 46 -2.81 5.71 -5.24
N GLU A 47 -3.97 6.36 -5.27
CA GLU A 47 -4.78 6.60 -4.06
C GLU A 47 -5.14 5.29 -3.35
N THR A 48 -5.43 4.23 -4.10
CA THR A 48 -5.73 2.91 -3.56
C THR A 48 -4.51 2.30 -2.86
N TRP A 49 -3.32 2.37 -3.50
CA TRP A 49 -2.09 1.83 -2.91
C TRP A 49 -1.69 2.59 -1.64
N GLU A 50 -1.78 3.92 -1.64
CA GLU A 50 -1.48 4.75 -0.47
C GLU A 50 -2.40 4.48 0.72
N GLN A 51 -3.67 4.14 0.47
CA GLN A 51 -4.63 3.78 1.52
C GLN A 51 -4.38 2.39 2.10
N GLN A 52 -3.89 1.44 1.30
CA GLN A 52 -3.56 0.08 1.75
C GLN A 52 -2.31 0.05 2.63
N ASP A 53 -1.36 0.97 2.42
CA ASP A 53 -0.16 1.15 3.25
C ASP A 53 -0.44 1.86 4.59
N SER A 54 -1.67 2.30 4.86
CA SER A 54 -2.05 2.80 6.18
C SER A 54 -2.38 1.60 7.08
N PRO A 55 -1.49 1.17 8.00
CA PRO A 55 -1.89 0.21 9.01
C PRO A 55 -3.05 0.84 9.75
N ALA A 56 -4.22 0.21 9.66
CA ALA A 56 -5.39 0.57 10.43
C ALA A 56 -4.92 0.94 11.84
N SER A 57 -5.08 2.21 12.18
CA SER A 57 -4.80 2.72 13.51
C SER A 57 -5.56 1.82 14.47
N SER A 58 -4.78 1.05 15.21
CA SER A 58 -5.20 0.13 16.25
C SER A 58 -6.04 0.88 17.29
N THR A 59 -7.32 1.06 17.04
CA THR A 59 -8.29 1.39 18.09
C THR A 59 -8.86 0.06 18.53
N HIS A 60 -8.07 -0.59 19.36
CA HIS A 60 -8.45 -1.76 20.14
C HIS A 60 -9.77 -1.46 20.84
N ASP A 61 -10.81 -2.14 20.36
CA ASP A 61 -12.09 -2.32 21.00
C ASP A 61 -11.84 -2.81 22.44
N SER A 62 -12.05 -1.93 23.43
CA SER A 62 -12.13 -2.30 24.84
C SER A 62 -13.56 -2.10 25.30
N LEU A 63 -14.46 -2.95 24.79
CA LEU A 63 -15.63 -3.37 25.54
C LEU A 63 -15.16 -4.19 26.76
N GLY A 64 -15.43 -3.69 27.96
CA GLY A 64 -15.29 -4.42 29.22
C GLY A 64 -16.23 -3.88 30.30
N PRO A 65 -16.77 -4.73 31.19
CA PRO A 65 -18.20 -4.70 31.54
C PRO A 65 -18.53 -4.28 32.99
N GLN A 66 -19.80 -3.94 33.20
CA GLN A 66 -20.57 -4.01 34.47
C GLN A 66 -20.05 -3.27 35.73
N SER A 67 -20.84 -2.30 36.19
CA SER A 67 -21.17 -2.21 37.62
C SER A 67 -22.59 -1.67 37.81
N ALA A 68 -23.44 -2.57 38.26
CA ALA A 68 -24.73 -2.28 38.87
C ALA A 68 -24.54 -1.54 40.21
N ALA A 69 -25.42 -0.58 40.51
CA ALA A 69 -25.92 -0.18 41.83
C ALA A 69 -26.48 1.27 41.71
N GLN A 70 -27.79 1.47 41.61
CA GLN A 70 -28.72 1.54 42.74
C GLN A 70 -28.50 2.77 43.63
N ARG A 71 -29.40 3.75 43.50
CA ARG A 71 -30.01 4.62 44.52
C ARG A 71 -30.86 5.66 43.76
N ALA A 72 -32.19 5.46 43.72
CA ALA A 72 -33.15 5.91 44.73
C ALA A 72 -33.21 7.43 44.82
#